data_AF-A0A850U5M8-F1
#
_entry.id   AF-A0A850U5M8-F1
#
_cell.length_a   1.000
_cell.length_b   1.000
_cell.length_c   1.000
_cell.angle_alpha   90.00
_cell.angle_beta   90.00
_cell.angle_gamma   90.00
#
_symmetry.space_group_name_H-M   'P 1'
#
loop_
_entity.id
_entity.type
_entity.pdbx_description
1 polymer ?
#
loop_
_entity_poly.entity_id
_entity_poly.type
_entity_poly.pdbx_seq_one_letter_code
_entity_poly.pdbx_strand_id
1 'polypeptide(L)'
;AVNAVSLGKNGVVELMFKIIGPFSKKNTSLMKVALDTLAALLKSKTNARRAVDRGYVQVLLTIYIDWHRHDSRHRYMLIRKGVLQCIKSVTNIKLGRKAFIDANGMKILYNTSQECLAVRTLDPLVNTSSLIMRKCFPKNRLPLPTIKSAFHFQLPVIPSSGPVAQLYNLPPDVDDVVDESDDNDDAETESEIETENDDDKDQHFKNDDIETDINKLKPRQELGRPVEELKMYEQFFPELSENFQECDLVSKEPKPFVPDTNMGGPIVVPTAGEE
;
A
#
# COMPACT_ATOMS: atom_id res chain seq x y z
N ALA A 1 15.90 23.31 16.46
CA ALA A 1 15.22 23.33 15.14
C ALA A 1 14.19 24.45 15.12
N VAL A 2 13.96 25.13 14.00
CA VAL A 2 12.84 26.09 13.90
C VAL A 2 11.56 25.28 13.65
N ASN A 3 10.60 25.36 14.56
CA ASN A 3 9.33 24.64 14.45
C ASN A 3 8.57 25.09 13.18
N ALA A 4 8.26 24.16 12.26
CA ALA A 4 7.53 24.43 11.01
C ALA A 4 6.18 25.13 11.25
N VAL A 5 5.52 24.86 12.37
CA VAL A 5 4.27 25.52 12.79
C VAL A 5 4.50 27.02 13.03
N SER A 6 5.62 27.39 13.68
CA SER A 6 5.95 28.79 13.94
C SER A 6 6.19 29.59 12.65
N LEU A 7 6.84 28.99 11.65
CA LEU A 7 7.02 29.60 10.33
C LEU A 7 5.68 29.80 9.62
N GLY A 8 4.77 28.83 9.77
CA GLY A 8 3.39 28.97 9.28
C GLY A 8 2.62 30.10 9.95
N LYS A 9 2.70 30.23 11.28
CA LYS A 9 2.10 31.35 12.03
C LYS A 9 2.65 32.71 11.57
N ASN A 10 3.91 32.77 11.16
CA ASN A 10 4.57 33.98 10.64
C ASN A 10 4.35 34.25 9.14
N GLY A 11 3.45 33.53 8.47
CA GLY A 11 3.07 33.81 7.08
C GLY A 11 4.02 33.26 6.00
N VAL A 12 4.96 32.37 6.39
CA VAL A 12 5.96 31.83 5.44
C VAL A 12 5.31 30.93 4.40
N VAL A 13 4.25 30.20 4.73
CA VAL A 13 3.52 29.34 3.77
C VAL A 13 2.95 30.20 2.63
N GLU A 14 2.29 31.30 2.97
CA GLU A 14 1.70 32.27 2.05
C GLU A 14 2.78 32.94 1.19
N LEU A 15 3.93 33.26 1.79
CA LEU A 15 5.07 33.80 1.07
C LEU A 15 5.61 32.79 0.04
N MET A 16 5.76 31.52 0.42
CA MET A 16 6.18 30.47 -0.51
C MET A 16 5.21 30.35 -1.69
N PHE A 17 3.89 30.37 -1.45
CA PHE A 17 2.88 30.37 -2.51
C PHE A 17 2.98 31.59 -3.44
N LYS A 18 3.30 32.78 -2.92
CA LYS A 18 3.56 33.97 -3.75
C LYS A 18 4.82 33.82 -4.61
N ILE A 19 5.85 33.13 -4.11
CA ILE A 19 7.10 32.88 -4.85
C ILE A 19 6.87 31.86 -5.97
N ILE A 20 6.15 30.77 -5.69
CA ILE A 20 5.97 29.67 -6.66
C ILE A 20 4.81 29.89 -7.65
N GLY A 21 3.88 30.79 -7.32
CA GLY A 21 2.66 31.03 -8.10
C GLY A 21 2.91 31.48 -9.54
N PRO A 22 3.70 32.54 -9.78
CA PRO A 22 3.98 33.01 -11.13
C PRO A 22 4.84 32.02 -11.92
N PHE A 23 4.35 31.60 -13.09
CA PHE A 23 5.14 30.80 -14.01
C PHE A 23 6.35 31.59 -14.53
N SER A 24 7.56 31.05 -14.35
CA SER A 24 8.79 31.69 -14.85
C SER A 24 9.91 30.68 -15.10
N LYS A 25 10.55 30.79 -16.27
CA LYS A 25 11.73 30.00 -16.64
C LYS A 25 13.07 30.67 -16.25
N LYS A 26 13.04 31.87 -15.66
CA LYS A 26 14.26 32.65 -15.36
C LYS A 26 14.97 32.14 -14.09
N ASN A 27 14.22 31.91 -13.01
CA ASN A 27 14.78 31.60 -11.68
C ASN A 27 14.42 30.18 -11.22
N THR A 28 14.80 29.19 -12.02
CA THR A 28 14.40 27.80 -11.78
C THR A 28 15.07 27.15 -10.58
N SER A 29 16.26 27.62 -10.18
CA SER A 29 16.92 27.19 -8.93
C SER A 29 16.11 27.64 -7.71
N LEU A 30 15.73 28.92 -7.64
CA LEU A 30 14.90 29.46 -6.58
C LEU A 30 13.55 28.74 -6.50
N MET A 31 12.92 28.46 -7.65
CA MET A 31 11.67 27.71 -7.71
C MET A 31 11.79 26.32 -7.08
N LYS A 32 12.89 25.58 -7.37
CA LYS A 32 13.13 24.26 -6.78
C LYS A 32 13.27 24.33 -5.26
N VAL A 33 14.11 25.25 -4.77
CA VAL A 33 14.33 25.42 -3.32
C VAL A 33 13.05 25.87 -2.61
N ALA A 34 12.27 26.77 -3.22
CA ALA A 34 10.99 27.21 -2.67
C ALA A 34 9.97 26.08 -2.59
N LEU A 35 9.91 25.21 -3.60
CA LEU A 35 9.04 24.03 -3.59
C LEU A 35 9.47 22.98 -2.56
N ASP A 36 10.77 22.72 -2.41
CA ASP A 36 11.27 21.79 -1.39
C ASP A 36 10.99 22.32 0.02
N THR A 37 11.20 23.63 0.23
CA THR A 37 10.88 24.32 1.50
C THR A 37 9.37 24.27 1.78
N LEU A 38 8.54 24.55 0.78
CA LEU A 38 7.09 24.49 0.92
C LEU A 38 6.62 23.06 1.22
N ALA A 39 7.15 22.06 0.54
CA ALA A 39 6.82 20.66 0.81
C ALA A 39 7.18 20.27 2.24
N ALA A 40 8.33 20.70 2.76
CA ALA A 40 8.71 20.48 4.15
C ALA A 40 7.76 21.17 5.13
N LEU A 41 7.38 22.43 4.88
CA LEU A 41 6.42 23.17 5.73
C LEU A 41 5.03 22.51 5.75
N LEU A 42 4.58 21.98 4.61
CA LEU A 42 3.27 21.32 4.46
C LEU A 42 3.21 19.91 5.05
N LYS A 43 4.32 19.34 5.54
CA LYS A 43 4.29 18.09 6.32
C LYS A 43 3.57 18.28 7.65
N SER A 44 3.62 19.48 8.23
CA SER A 44 2.87 19.81 9.45
C SER A 44 1.37 19.89 9.15
N LYS A 45 0.55 19.15 9.91
CA LYS A 45 -0.92 19.13 9.77
C LYS A 45 -1.53 20.54 9.85
N THR A 46 -1.05 21.38 10.77
CA THR A 46 -1.54 22.76 10.94
C THR A 46 -1.26 23.65 9.72
N ASN A 47 -0.08 23.51 9.11
CA ASN A 47 0.27 24.24 7.89
C ASN A 47 -0.46 23.71 6.66
N ALA A 48 -0.62 22.38 6.56
CA ALA A 48 -1.43 21.77 5.51
C ALA A 48 -2.88 22.28 5.59
N ARG A 49 -3.47 22.32 6.80
CA ARG A 49 -4.81 22.87 7.03
C ARG A 49 -4.91 24.33 6.60
N ARG A 50 -3.96 25.17 7.04
CA ARG A 50 -3.87 26.58 6.61
C ARG A 50 -3.80 26.73 5.09
N ALA A 51 -3.06 25.87 4.41
CA ALA A 51 -2.98 25.90 2.95
C ALA A 51 -4.30 25.50 2.27
N VAL A 52 -5.02 24.53 2.84
CA VAL A 52 -6.36 24.15 2.38
C VAL A 52 -7.35 25.29 2.56
N ASP A 53 -7.42 25.89 3.75
CA ASP A 53 -8.36 26.97 4.07
C ASP A 53 -8.15 28.21 3.17
N ARG A 54 -6.93 28.42 2.68
CA ARG A 54 -6.58 29.50 1.73
C ARG A 54 -6.78 29.13 0.25
N GLY A 55 -7.29 27.93 -0.05
CA GLY A 55 -7.53 27.47 -1.42
C GLY A 55 -6.26 27.12 -2.21
N TYR A 56 -5.13 26.90 -1.54
CA TYR A 56 -3.86 26.67 -2.23
C TYR A 56 -3.73 25.30 -2.91
N VAL A 57 -4.63 24.35 -2.62
CA VAL A 57 -4.67 23.06 -3.35
C VAL A 57 -4.93 23.28 -4.84
N GLN A 58 -5.89 24.14 -5.18
CA GLN A 58 -6.17 24.51 -6.56
C GLN A 58 -4.98 25.22 -7.20
N VAL A 59 -4.30 26.09 -6.45
CA VAL A 59 -3.10 26.80 -6.93
C VAL A 59 -1.97 25.82 -7.26
N LEU A 60 -1.70 24.82 -6.40
CA LEU A 60 -0.70 23.78 -6.68
C LEU A 60 -1.02 23.01 -7.96
N LEU A 61 -2.28 22.64 -8.18
CA LEU A 61 -2.72 21.94 -9.40
C LEU A 61 -2.53 22.81 -10.65
N THR A 62 -2.86 24.10 -10.57
CA THR A 62 -2.64 25.05 -11.67
C THR A 62 -1.16 25.19 -12.00
N ILE A 63 -0.30 25.39 -10.99
CA ILE A 63 1.16 25.46 -11.16
C ILE A 63 1.68 24.17 -11.82
N TYR A 64 1.21 23.01 -11.37
CA TYR A 64 1.61 21.72 -11.93
C TYR A 64 1.28 21.61 -13.42
N ILE A 65 0.05 21.98 -13.81
CA ILE A 65 -0.40 21.98 -15.21
C ILE A 65 0.43 22.96 -16.04
N ASP A 66 0.66 24.16 -15.54
CA ASP A 66 1.43 25.18 -16.27
C ASP A 66 2.85 24.71 -16.56
N TRP A 67 3.52 24.11 -15.57
CA TRP A 67 4.83 23.51 -15.80
C TRP A 67 4.78 22.32 -16.75
N HIS A 68 3.78 21.45 -16.65
CA HIS A 68 3.64 20.30 -17.53
C HIS A 68 3.47 20.71 -19.00
N ARG A 69 2.56 21.64 -19.29
CA ARG A 69 2.29 22.14 -20.65
C ARG A 69 3.51 22.79 -21.30
N HIS A 70 4.38 23.40 -20.50
CA HIS A 70 5.53 24.17 -20.99
C HIS A 70 6.88 23.45 -20.88
N ASP A 71 6.87 22.15 -20.55
CA ASP A 71 8.07 21.31 -20.36
C ASP A 71 8.14 20.12 -21.33
N SER A 72 7.93 20.39 -22.63
CA SER A 72 8.00 19.39 -23.71
C SER A 72 9.36 18.71 -23.88
N ARG A 73 10.44 19.31 -23.35
CA ARG A 73 11.79 18.74 -23.33
C ARG A 73 12.21 18.18 -21.96
N HIS A 74 11.28 18.15 -21.01
CA HIS A 74 11.48 17.59 -19.67
C HIS A 74 12.65 18.21 -18.87
N ARG A 75 13.04 19.45 -19.20
CA ARG A 75 14.14 20.18 -18.53
C ARG A 75 13.74 20.66 -17.15
N TYR A 76 12.45 20.72 -16.86
CA TYR A 76 11.88 21.20 -15.60
C TYR A 76 11.19 20.08 -14.80
N MET A 77 11.55 18.83 -15.08
CA MET A 77 11.13 17.63 -14.36
C MET A 77 11.14 17.83 -12.83
N LEU A 78 12.24 18.36 -12.28
CA LEU A 78 12.39 18.55 -10.84
C LEU A 78 11.41 19.56 -10.26
N ILE A 79 11.02 20.59 -11.01
CA ILE A 79 10.01 21.54 -10.57
C ILE A 79 8.65 20.86 -10.53
N ARG A 80 8.28 20.12 -11.60
CA ARG A 80 7.05 19.31 -11.62
C ARG A 80 7.00 18.34 -10.43
N LYS A 81 8.12 17.68 -10.13
CA LYS A 81 8.25 16.77 -8.98
C LYS A 81 8.06 17.52 -7.65
N GLY A 82 8.66 18.69 -7.47
CA GLY A 82 8.50 19.51 -6.27
C GLY A 82 7.04 19.94 -6.03
N VAL A 83 6.31 20.32 -7.09
CA VAL A 83 4.88 20.62 -6.98
C VAL A 83 4.08 19.38 -6.56
N LEU A 84 4.36 18.21 -7.14
CA LEU A 84 3.72 16.96 -6.71
C LEU A 84 4.04 16.61 -5.25
N GLN A 85 5.25 16.91 -4.75
CA GLN A 85 5.57 16.70 -3.32
C GLN A 85 4.75 17.62 -2.41
N CYS A 86 4.50 18.87 -2.82
CA CYS A 86 3.60 19.76 -2.08
C CYS A 86 2.18 19.19 -2.03
N ILE A 87 1.64 18.73 -3.18
CA ILE A 87 0.31 18.10 -3.25
C ILE A 87 0.26 16.83 -2.37
N LYS A 88 1.29 15.97 -2.46
CA LYS A 88 1.41 14.76 -1.64
C LYS A 88 1.37 15.07 -0.14
N SER A 89 1.98 16.17 0.28
CA SER A 89 2.03 16.60 1.68
C SER A 89 0.67 17.14 2.14
N VAL A 90 0.03 18.02 1.36
CA VAL A 90 -1.30 18.57 1.72
C VAL A 90 -2.37 17.49 1.77
N THR A 91 -2.30 16.50 0.89
CA THR A 91 -3.22 15.35 0.85
C THR A 91 -3.01 14.33 1.97
N ASN A 92 -2.06 14.55 2.89
CA ASN A 92 -1.96 13.74 4.11
C ASN A 92 -3.14 13.96 5.05
N ILE A 93 -3.74 15.16 5.06
CA ILE A 93 -4.93 15.44 5.89
C ILE A 93 -6.23 15.21 5.12
N LYS A 94 -7.31 14.81 5.82
CA LYS A 94 -8.64 14.55 5.23
C LYS A 94 -9.15 15.72 4.38
N LEU A 95 -9.11 16.93 4.94
CA LEU A 95 -9.57 18.12 4.21
C LEU A 95 -8.73 18.43 2.97
N GLY A 96 -7.45 18.10 2.99
CA GLY A 96 -6.57 18.23 1.83
C GLY A 96 -6.92 17.24 0.74
N ARG A 97 -7.27 15.99 1.09
CA ARG A 97 -7.83 15.01 0.13
C ARG A 97 -9.13 15.51 -0.48
N LYS A 98 -10.07 15.98 0.34
CA LYS A 98 -11.33 16.56 -0.13
C LYS A 98 -11.11 17.73 -1.08
N ALA A 99 -10.32 18.72 -0.69
CA ALA A 99 -10.01 19.87 -1.53
C ALA A 99 -9.30 19.48 -2.85
N PHE A 100 -8.48 18.43 -2.83
CA PHE A 100 -7.83 17.90 -4.03
C PHE A 100 -8.85 17.25 -4.99
N ILE A 101 -9.80 16.47 -4.46
CA ILE A 101 -10.88 15.85 -5.26
C ILE A 101 -11.79 16.93 -5.84
N ASP A 102 -12.22 17.90 -5.02
CA ASP A 102 -13.09 19.01 -5.42
C ASP A 102 -12.44 19.87 -6.51
N ALA A 103 -11.12 20.04 -6.46
CA ALA A 103 -10.32 20.73 -7.48
C ALA A 103 -10.02 19.87 -8.74
N ASN A 104 -10.72 18.74 -8.91
CA ASN A 104 -10.56 17.80 -10.01
C ASN A 104 -9.13 17.23 -10.14
N GLY A 105 -8.41 17.14 -9.02
CA GLY A 105 -7.01 16.72 -8.96
C GLY A 105 -6.80 15.31 -9.50
N MET A 106 -7.77 14.40 -9.29
CA MET A 106 -7.72 13.03 -9.79
C MET A 106 -7.57 12.99 -11.32
N LYS A 107 -8.44 13.71 -12.04
CA LYS A 107 -8.41 13.77 -13.51
C LYS A 107 -7.13 14.42 -14.02
N ILE A 108 -6.68 15.49 -13.36
CA ILE A 108 -5.44 16.20 -13.73
C ILE A 108 -4.24 15.26 -13.62
N LEU A 109 -4.06 14.61 -12.46
CA LEU A 109 -2.94 13.70 -12.25
C LEU A 109 -3.01 12.48 -13.16
N TYR A 110 -4.20 11.94 -13.42
CA TYR A 110 -4.38 10.82 -14.35
C TYR A 110 -3.94 11.20 -15.77
N ASN A 111 -4.49 12.28 -16.33
CA ASN A 111 -4.20 12.70 -17.71
C ASN A 111 -2.72 13.02 -17.92
N THR A 112 -2.14 13.81 -17.02
CA THR A 112 -0.72 14.18 -17.10
C THR A 112 0.22 12.99 -16.91
N SER A 113 -0.19 11.98 -16.12
CA SER A 113 0.58 10.74 -15.98
C SER A 113 0.53 9.90 -17.26
N GLN A 114 -0.64 9.79 -17.90
CA GLN A 114 -0.79 9.11 -19.21
C GLN A 114 0.16 9.70 -20.26
N GLU A 115 0.25 11.03 -20.35
CA GLU A 115 1.17 11.73 -21.26
C GLU A 115 2.65 11.45 -20.95
N CYS A 116 2.99 11.03 -19.72
CA CYS A 116 4.36 10.76 -19.30
C CYS A 116 4.77 9.27 -19.42
N LEU A 117 3.84 8.34 -19.64
CA LEU A 117 4.09 6.88 -19.57
C LEU A 117 5.16 6.37 -20.54
N ALA A 118 5.27 6.97 -21.73
CA ALA A 118 6.22 6.52 -22.75
C ALA A 118 7.69 6.86 -22.42
N VAL A 119 7.95 7.70 -21.41
CA VAL A 119 9.28 8.25 -21.13
C VAL A 119 9.73 7.84 -19.73
N ARG A 120 10.62 6.84 -19.65
CA ARG A 120 11.11 6.27 -18.38
C ARG A 120 11.72 7.28 -17.41
N THR A 121 12.31 8.36 -17.92
CA THR A 121 12.87 9.43 -17.05
C THR A 121 11.79 10.19 -16.28
N LEU A 122 10.52 10.07 -16.68
CA LEU A 122 9.36 10.68 -16.02
C LEU A 122 8.65 9.75 -15.04
N ASP A 123 9.08 8.48 -14.90
CA ASP A 123 8.54 7.51 -13.94
C ASP A 123 8.39 8.08 -12.51
N PRO A 124 9.33 8.90 -11.98
CA PRO A 124 9.16 9.51 -10.66
C PRO A 124 7.93 10.40 -10.52
N LEU A 125 7.48 11.06 -11.60
CA LEU A 125 6.22 11.81 -11.57
C LEU A 125 5.02 10.88 -11.56
N VAL A 126 5.01 9.88 -12.45
CA VAL A 126 3.91 8.91 -12.54
C VAL A 126 3.74 8.21 -11.19
N ASN A 127 4.83 7.76 -10.58
CA ASN A 127 4.81 7.12 -9.27
C ASN A 127 4.26 8.05 -8.17
N THR A 128 4.69 9.32 -8.16
CA THR A 128 4.19 10.28 -7.17
C THR A 128 2.71 10.59 -7.40
N SER A 129 2.29 10.79 -8.65
CA SER A 129 0.90 11.02 -9.04
C SER A 129 0.01 9.84 -8.64
N SER A 130 0.42 8.61 -8.96
CA SER A 130 -0.30 7.38 -8.61
C SER A 130 -0.45 7.23 -7.10
N LEU A 131 0.58 7.57 -6.31
CA LEU A 131 0.49 7.53 -4.86
C LEU A 131 -0.51 8.56 -4.32
N ILE A 132 -0.53 9.78 -4.87
CA ILE A 132 -1.51 10.81 -4.50
C ILE A 132 -2.92 10.35 -4.87
N MET A 133 -3.11 9.85 -6.09
CA MET A 133 -4.40 9.36 -6.59
C MET A 133 -4.91 8.21 -5.73
N ARG A 134 -4.07 7.22 -5.40
CA ARG A 134 -4.44 6.11 -4.49
C ARG A 134 -4.88 6.63 -3.13
N LYS A 135 -4.13 7.57 -2.56
CA LYS A 135 -4.44 8.17 -1.25
C LYS A 135 -5.73 8.97 -1.26
N CYS A 136 -6.04 9.66 -2.36
CA CYS A 136 -7.22 10.51 -2.47
C CYS A 136 -8.41 9.80 -3.12
N PHE A 137 -8.29 8.51 -3.44
CA PHE A 137 -9.39 7.78 -4.04
C PHE A 137 -10.50 7.64 -3.00
N PRO A 138 -11.76 8.01 -3.31
CA PRO A 138 -12.87 7.79 -2.40
C PRO A 138 -12.92 6.31 -2.01
N LYS A 139 -12.92 6.04 -0.71
CA LYS A 139 -13.05 4.68 -0.18
C LYS A 139 -14.44 4.18 -0.52
N ASN A 140 -14.53 3.37 -1.56
CA ASN A 140 -15.76 2.66 -1.88
C ASN A 140 -15.82 1.43 -0.99
N ARG A 141 -16.94 1.26 -0.30
CA ARG A 141 -17.20 0.02 0.42
C ARG A 141 -17.21 -1.14 -0.57
N LEU A 142 -16.50 -2.20 -0.23
CA LEU A 142 -16.65 -3.45 -0.95
C LEU A 142 -18.09 -3.94 -0.75
N PRO A 143 -18.70 -4.59 -1.75
CA PRO A 143 -20.04 -5.17 -1.65
C PRO A 143 -20.00 -6.45 -0.80
N LEU A 144 -19.41 -6.37 0.39
CA LEU A 144 -19.28 -7.45 1.35
C LEU A 144 -20.15 -7.13 2.56
N PRO A 145 -20.93 -8.09 3.08
CA PRO A 145 -21.70 -7.90 4.29
C PRO A 145 -20.82 -7.93 5.55
N THR A 146 -19.64 -8.55 5.47
CA THR A 146 -18.67 -8.62 6.57
C THR A 146 -17.24 -8.84 6.07
N ILE A 147 -16.22 -8.42 6.83
CA ILE A 147 -14.81 -8.82 6.60
C ILE A 147 -14.48 -10.20 7.16
N LYS A 148 -15.40 -10.82 7.93
CA LYS A 148 -15.23 -12.17 8.48
C LYS A 148 -15.28 -13.21 7.36
N SER A 149 -14.49 -14.27 7.55
CA SER A 149 -14.51 -15.44 6.65
C SER A 149 -15.88 -16.13 6.69
N ALA A 150 -16.30 -16.74 5.58
CA ALA A 150 -17.47 -17.63 5.57
C ALA A 150 -17.29 -18.83 6.54
N PHE A 151 -16.04 -19.23 6.78
CA PHE A 151 -15.68 -20.25 7.75
C PHE A 151 -15.27 -19.60 9.07
N HIS A 152 -16.02 -19.90 10.13
CA HIS A 152 -15.74 -19.43 11.48
C HIS A 152 -15.24 -20.60 12.33
N PHE A 153 -14.09 -20.42 12.98
CA PHE A 153 -13.55 -21.39 13.92
C PHE A 153 -13.59 -20.78 15.32
N GLN A 154 -14.17 -21.48 16.30
CA GLN A 154 -14.15 -20.98 17.68
C GLN A 154 -12.77 -21.25 18.30
N LEU A 155 -12.07 -20.19 18.69
CA LEU A 155 -10.81 -20.31 19.41
C LEU A 155 -11.08 -20.79 20.84
N PRO A 156 -10.30 -21.77 21.36
CA PRO A 156 -10.44 -22.24 22.74
C PRO A 156 -10.26 -21.14 23.79
N VAL A 157 -9.39 -20.16 23.49
CA VAL A 157 -9.16 -18.97 24.31
C VAL A 157 -9.12 -17.76 23.38
N ILE A 158 -10.03 -16.82 23.59
CA ILE A 158 -10.04 -15.53 22.90
C ILE A 158 -9.21 -14.55 23.74
N PRO A 159 -8.16 -13.92 23.17
CA PRO A 159 -7.41 -12.89 23.87
C PRO A 159 -8.31 -11.73 24.33
N SER A 160 -7.98 -11.08 25.44
CA SER A 160 -8.75 -9.95 25.97
C SER A 160 -8.58 -8.64 25.18
N SER A 161 -7.53 -8.54 24.34
CA SER A 161 -7.21 -7.34 23.57
C SER A 161 -6.47 -7.68 22.27
N GLY A 162 -6.38 -6.70 21.37
CA GLY A 162 -5.71 -6.81 20.08
C GLY A 162 -6.63 -7.14 18.90
N PRO A 163 -6.08 -7.24 17.68
CA PRO A 163 -6.88 -7.39 16.45
C PRO A 163 -7.74 -8.66 16.43
N VAL A 164 -7.22 -9.76 17.00
CA VAL A 164 -7.96 -11.02 17.12
C VAL A 164 -9.14 -10.86 18.07
N ALA A 165 -8.94 -10.22 19.23
CA ALA A 165 -10.03 -9.95 20.18
C ALA A 165 -11.11 -9.07 19.55
N GLN A 166 -10.72 -8.03 18.80
CA GLN A 166 -11.65 -7.14 18.10
C GLN A 166 -12.52 -7.90 17.09
N LEU A 167 -11.94 -8.79 16.28
CA LEU A 167 -12.68 -9.58 15.29
C LEU A 167 -13.69 -10.54 15.92
N TYR A 168 -13.32 -11.20 17.02
CA TYR A 168 -14.16 -12.21 17.68
C TYR A 168 -15.20 -11.61 18.62
N ASN A 169 -14.91 -10.47 19.25
CA ASN A 169 -15.84 -9.80 20.17
C ASN A 169 -16.75 -8.79 19.47
N LEU A 170 -16.63 -8.60 18.15
CA LEU A 170 -17.45 -7.66 17.41
C LEU A 170 -18.91 -8.17 17.33
N PRO A 171 -19.90 -7.40 17.83
CA PRO A 171 -21.30 -7.76 17.74
C PRO A 171 -21.75 -7.96 16.28
N PRO A 172 -22.75 -8.82 16.00
CA PRO A 172 -23.25 -9.08 14.65
C PRO A 172 -23.77 -7.83 13.92
N ASP A 173 -24.25 -6.83 14.66
CA ASP A 173 -24.86 -5.61 14.11
C ASP A 173 -23.85 -4.50 13.83
N VAL A 174 -22.57 -4.71 14.12
CA VAL A 174 -21.52 -3.72 13.82
C VAL A 174 -21.05 -3.95 12.38
N ASP A 175 -21.22 -2.92 11.58
CA ASP A 175 -20.65 -2.83 10.24
C ASP A 175 -19.12 -2.86 10.36
N ASP A 176 -18.50 -3.95 9.93
CA ASP A 176 -17.05 -4.20 10.00
C ASP A 176 -16.34 -3.98 8.66
N VAL A 177 -17.10 -3.57 7.64
CA VAL A 177 -16.60 -3.21 6.31
C VAL A 177 -16.41 -1.69 6.15
N VAL A 178 -16.54 -0.92 7.24
CA VAL A 178 -16.21 0.52 7.26
C VAL A 178 -14.71 0.69 7.37
N ASP A 179 -14.12 1.43 6.43
CA ASP A 179 -12.71 1.77 6.50
C ASP A 179 -12.49 3.04 7.34
N GLU A 180 -12.43 2.84 8.66
CA GLU A 180 -12.16 3.86 9.69
C GLU A 180 -10.69 4.33 9.70
N SER A 181 -9.80 3.81 8.84
CA SER A 181 -8.35 4.11 8.91
C SER A 181 -7.99 5.58 8.71
N ASP A 182 -8.95 6.38 8.23
CA ASP A 182 -8.78 7.83 8.14
C ASP A 182 -9.41 8.57 9.32
N ASP A 183 -10.37 8.00 10.05
CA ASP A 183 -11.24 8.77 10.94
C ASP A 183 -10.61 9.16 12.28
N ASN A 184 -9.52 8.51 12.68
CA ASN A 184 -8.88 8.67 13.99
C ASN A 184 -8.03 9.95 14.16
N ASP A 185 -8.02 10.86 13.19
CA ASP A 185 -7.04 11.96 13.11
C ASP A 185 -7.63 13.37 13.30
N ASP A 186 -8.95 13.49 13.54
CA ASP A 186 -9.68 14.78 13.66
C ASP A 186 -10.03 15.17 15.10
N ALA A 187 -9.79 14.29 16.08
CA ALA A 187 -10.20 14.52 17.48
C ALA A 187 -9.19 15.35 18.30
N GLU A 188 -8.01 15.66 17.77
CA GLU A 188 -6.99 16.48 18.44
C GLU A 188 -7.11 17.93 17.94
N THR A 189 -8.20 18.60 18.33
CA THR A 189 -8.25 20.07 18.29
C THR A 189 -8.08 20.57 19.72
N GLU A 190 -7.06 21.42 19.91
CA GLU A 190 -6.79 22.22 21.12
C GLU A 190 -6.10 21.53 22.31
N SER A 191 -4.93 20.91 22.09
CA SER A 191 -3.84 21.04 23.07
C SER A 191 -2.48 21.05 22.38
N GLU A 192 -1.93 22.27 22.27
CA GLU A 192 -0.52 22.47 21.98
C GLU A 192 0.33 21.79 23.05
N ILE A 193 0.89 20.61 22.76
CA ILE A 193 2.27 20.15 23.06
C ILE A 193 2.48 18.92 22.15
N GLU A 194 3.03 19.15 20.96
CA GLU A 194 3.72 18.06 20.26
C GLU A 194 5.03 17.85 21.01
N THR A 195 5.06 16.90 21.95
CA THR A 195 6.32 16.30 22.38
C THR A 195 6.94 15.69 21.15
N GLU A 196 8.09 16.23 20.74
CA GLU A 196 9.00 15.62 19.79
C GLU A 196 9.40 14.24 20.33
N ASN A 197 8.59 13.21 20.06
CA ASN A 197 9.11 11.85 20.02
C ASN A 197 9.87 11.76 18.70
N ASP A 198 11.12 12.18 18.77
CA ASP A 198 12.19 11.91 17.82
C ASP A 198 12.52 10.40 17.85
N ASP A 199 11.50 9.55 17.68
CA ASP A 199 11.71 8.13 17.41
C ASP A 199 11.90 8.02 15.90
N ASP A 200 13.14 8.36 15.53
CA ASP A 200 13.81 8.15 14.26
C ASP A 200 13.92 6.63 13.99
N LYS A 201 12.77 5.95 13.97
CA LYS A 201 12.62 4.69 13.27
C LYS A 201 11.94 5.02 11.97
N ASP A 202 12.74 4.96 10.91
CA ASP A 202 12.34 4.74 9.53
C ASP A 202 10.92 4.14 9.42
N GLN A 203 9.89 4.98 9.54
CA GLN A 203 8.59 4.73 8.95
C GLN A 203 8.79 5.03 7.46
N HIS A 204 9.60 4.17 6.85
CA HIS A 204 9.37 3.74 5.50
C HIS A 204 7.87 3.47 5.47
N PHE A 205 7.10 4.41 4.88
CA PHE A 205 5.81 4.12 4.29
C PHE A 205 6.12 3.05 3.24
N LYS A 206 6.35 1.82 3.70
CA LYS A 206 6.22 0.63 2.89
C LYS A 206 4.76 0.74 2.52
N ASN A 207 4.51 1.22 1.32
CA ASN A 207 3.30 0.81 0.66
C ASN A 207 3.33 -0.70 0.84
N ASP A 208 2.41 -1.26 1.62
CA ASP A 208 2.23 -2.70 1.73
C ASP A 208 1.72 -3.16 0.36
N ASP A 209 2.64 -3.11 -0.60
CA ASP A 209 2.43 -3.52 -1.96
C ASP A 209 2.55 -5.04 -1.95
N ILE A 210 1.37 -5.65 -1.86
CA ILE A 210 1.17 -7.10 -1.87
C ILE A 210 1.89 -7.72 -3.08
N GLU A 211 2.08 -6.97 -4.16
CA GLU A 211 2.72 -7.43 -5.40
C GLU A 211 4.22 -7.73 -5.25
N THR A 212 4.92 -7.10 -4.28
CA THR A 212 6.36 -7.38 -4.04
C THR A 212 6.63 -8.31 -2.85
N ASP A 213 5.64 -8.53 -1.97
CA ASP A 213 5.78 -9.26 -0.71
C ASP A 213 5.19 -10.69 -0.74
N ILE A 214 4.93 -11.24 -1.92
CA ILE A 214 4.46 -12.62 -2.11
C ILE A 214 5.36 -13.63 -1.38
N ASN A 215 6.67 -13.36 -1.31
CA ASN A 215 7.63 -14.20 -0.60
C ASN A 215 7.50 -14.14 0.94
N LYS A 216 6.91 -13.08 1.49
CA LYS A 216 6.60 -12.94 2.92
C LYS A 216 5.23 -13.53 3.28
N LEU A 217 4.35 -13.67 2.30
CA LEU A 217 3.02 -14.28 2.45
C LEU A 217 3.02 -15.80 2.36
N LYS A 218 4.10 -16.42 1.88
CA LYS A 218 4.27 -17.87 2.00
C LYS A 218 4.66 -18.18 3.44
N PRO A 219 3.78 -18.80 4.25
CA PRO A 219 4.24 -19.36 5.51
C PRO A 219 5.38 -20.30 5.19
N ARG A 220 6.48 -20.22 5.93
CA ARG A 220 7.47 -21.30 5.91
C ARG A 220 6.69 -22.54 6.37
N GLN A 221 6.33 -23.41 5.43
CA GLN A 221 5.79 -24.72 5.77
C GLN A 221 6.94 -25.50 6.39
N GLU A 222 7.13 -25.29 7.69
CA GLU A 222 7.89 -26.23 8.49
C GLU A 222 7.14 -27.56 8.39
N LEU A 223 7.82 -28.59 7.90
CA LEU A 223 7.25 -29.92 7.82
C LEU A 223 6.85 -30.29 9.25
N GLY A 224 5.55 -30.42 9.51
CA GLY A 224 5.02 -30.73 10.84
C GLY A 224 5.46 -32.10 11.37
N ARG A 225 6.20 -32.88 10.56
CA ARG A 225 6.79 -34.16 10.91
C ARG A 225 8.20 -34.27 10.30
N PRO A 226 9.16 -34.91 10.99
CA PRO A 226 10.48 -35.18 10.44
C PRO A 226 10.38 -36.10 9.20
N VAL A 227 11.32 -35.93 8.27
CA VAL A 227 11.33 -36.67 6.99
C VAL A 227 11.41 -38.19 7.22
N GLU A 228 12.02 -38.60 8.32
CA GLU A 228 12.14 -39.99 8.76
C GLU A 228 10.77 -40.65 9.00
N GLU A 229 9.79 -39.93 9.53
CA GLU A 229 8.42 -40.43 9.75
C GLU A 229 7.64 -40.57 8.44
N LEU A 230 8.02 -39.80 7.41
CA LEU A 230 7.37 -39.86 6.09
C LEU A 230 7.87 -41.03 5.24
N LYS A 231 8.99 -41.68 5.61
CA LYS A 231 9.54 -42.83 4.88
C LYS A 231 8.59 -44.01 4.79
N MET A 232 7.65 -44.16 5.72
CA MET A 232 6.63 -45.22 5.62
C MET A 232 5.71 -45.07 4.41
N TYR A 233 5.65 -43.88 3.80
CA TYR A 233 4.85 -43.65 2.59
C TYR A 233 5.55 -44.08 1.31
N GLU A 234 6.87 -44.31 1.34
CA GLU A 234 7.67 -44.71 0.17
C GLU A 234 7.14 -46.01 -0.46
N GLN A 235 6.60 -46.93 0.36
CA GLN A 235 5.99 -48.19 -0.10
C GLN A 235 4.74 -48.01 -0.96
N PHE A 236 4.06 -46.85 -0.89
CA PHE A 236 2.84 -46.58 -1.66
C PHE A 236 3.12 -45.94 -3.03
N PHE A 237 4.35 -45.49 -3.27
CA PHE A 237 4.76 -44.82 -4.51
C PHE A 237 6.01 -45.47 -5.12
N PRO A 238 5.97 -46.79 -5.40
CA PRO A 238 7.12 -47.50 -5.97
C PRO A 238 7.62 -46.87 -7.27
N GLU A 239 6.76 -46.20 -8.04
CA GLU A 239 7.08 -45.48 -9.27
C GLU A 239 8.08 -44.31 -9.08
N LEU A 240 8.24 -43.80 -7.85
CA LEU A 240 9.23 -42.76 -7.55
C LEU A 240 10.63 -43.34 -7.28
N SER A 241 10.70 -44.63 -6.95
CA SER A 241 11.94 -45.35 -6.64
C SER A 241 12.44 -46.23 -7.80
N GLU A 242 11.56 -46.61 -8.71
CA GLU A 242 11.90 -47.37 -9.90
C GLU A 242 12.46 -46.45 -11.00
N ASN A 243 13.75 -46.59 -11.32
CA ASN A 243 14.29 -46.01 -12.53
C ASN A 243 13.75 -46.79 -13.74
N PHE A 244 12.90 -46.17 -14.55
CA PHE A 244 12.36 -46.70 -15.81
C PHE A 244 13.41 -46.89 -16.93
N GLN A 245 14.66 -47.24 -16.59
CA GLN A 245 15.75 -47.48 -17.54
C GLN A 245 15.72 -48.86 -18.22
N GLU A 246 14.73 -49.71 -17.92
CA GLU A 246 14.54 -51.01 -18.58
C GLU A 246 13.26 -51.08 -19.45
N CYS A 247 12.78 -49.95 -19.97
CA CYS A 247 11.87 -49.96 -21.12
C CYS A 247 12.65 -50.12 -22.44
N ASP A 248 13.36 -51.24 -22.57
CA ASP A 248 13.79 -51.75 -23.87
C ASP A 248 12.56 -52.37 -24.56
N LEU A 249 11.64 -51.51 -25.02
CA LEU A 249 10.38 -51.91 -25.64
C LEU A 249 10.42 -51.72 -27.16
N VAL A 250 11.34 -52.43 -27.81
CA VAL A 250 11.01 -53.07 -29.09
C VAL A 250 10.84 -54.56 -28.82
N SER A 251 9.61 -55.03 -29.05
CA SER A 251 9.17 -56.42 -29.18
C SER A 251 9.15 -57.28 -27.90
N LYS A 252 7.95 -57.50 -27.34
CA LYS A 252 7.18 -58.75 -27.49
C LYS A 252 5.82 -58.68 -26.77
N GLU A 253 4.90 -59.51 -27.28
CA GLU A 253 3.45 -59.61 -27.07
C GLU A 253 2.91 -59.46 -25.63
N PRO A 254 1.63 -59.04 -25.49
CA PRO A 254 1.00 -58.81 -24.19
C PRO A 254 0.77 -60.13 -23.44
N LYS A 255 1.32 -60.23 -22.22
CA LYS A 255 0.98 -61.32 -21.30
C LYS A 255 -0.43 -61.11 -20.71
N PRO A 256 -1.21 -62.18 -20.49
CA PRO A 256 -2.59 -62.05 -20.00
C PRO A 256 -2.62 -61.55 -18.55
N PHE A 257 -3.57 -60.66 -18.27
CA PHE A 257 -3.93 -60.24 -16.92
C PHE A 257 -4.33 -61.46 -16.07
N VAL A 258 -3.59 -61.69 -14.99
CA VAL A 258 -4.02 -62.56 -13.89
C VAL A 258 -4.55 -61.63 -12.80
N PRO A 259 -5.82 -61.75 -12.37
CA PRO A 259 -6.35 -60.92 -11.30
C PRO A 259 -5.91 -61.51 -9.96
N ASP A 260 -4.83 -60.98 -9.38
CA ASP A 260 -4.56 -61.23 -7.96
C ASP A 260 -5.54 -60.40 -7.12
N THR A 261 -6.67 -61.04 -6.85
CA THR A 261 -7.48 -60.81 -5.65
C THR A 261 -6.59 -60.97 -4.41
N ASN A 262 -6.15 -59.87 -3.78
CA ASN A 262 -6.39 -59.64 -2.34
C ASN A 262 -5.73 -58.37 -1.78
N MET A 263 -6.48 -57.69 -0.91
CA MET A 263 -6.05 -56.70 0.10
C MET A 263 -5.98 -55.22 -0.32
N GLY A 264 -7.03 -54.73 -0.98
CA GLY A 264 -7.45 -53.32 -0.82
C GLY A 264 -8.13 -53.14 0.53
N GLY A 265 -7.36 -52.98 1.61
CA GLY A 265 -7.91 -52.51 2.89
C GLY A 265 -8.28 -51.03 2.81
N PRO A 266 -9.28 -50.55 3.57
CA PRO A 266 -9.59 -49.12 3.62
C PRO A 266 -8.37 -48.34 4.14
N ILE A 267 -8.08 -47.20 3.50
CA ILE A 267 -7.03 -46.27 3.93
C ILE A 267 -7.43 -45.73 5.30
N VAL A 268 -6.74 -46.19 6.35
CA VAL A 268 -6.91 -45.65 7.71
C VAL A 268 -5.92 -44.50 7.87
N VAL A 269 -6.44 -43.29 8.06
CA VAL A 269 -5.64 -42.11 8.41
C VAL A 269 -5.48 -42.11 9.94
N PRO A 270 -4.26 -42.25 10.50
CA PRO A 270 -4.07 -42.16 11.93
C PRO A 270 -4.26 -40.70 12.39
N THR A 271 -5.40 -40.40 13.00
CA THR A 271 -5.56 -39.19 13.81
C THR A 271 -4.70 -39.32 15.06
N ALA A 272 -3.95 -38.28 15.39
CA ALA A 272 -3.11 -38.23 16.59
C ALA A 272 -3.96 -38.54 17.83
N GLY A 273 -3.46 -39.44 18.68
CA GLY A 273 -4.11 -39.78 19.93
C GLY A 273 -4.20 -38.56 20.86
N GLU A 274 -5.27 -38.50 21.63
CA GLU A 274 -5.45 -37.56 22.73
C GLU A 274 -4.39 -37.85 23.81
N GLU A 275 -3.49 -36.89 24.03
CA GLU A 275 -2.80 -36.65 25.30
C GLU A 275 -2.82 -35.15 25.60
#